data_AF-A0A835HDC9-F1
#
_entry.id   AF-A0A835HDC9-F1
#
_cell.length_a   1.000
_cell.length_b   1.000
_cell.length_c   1.000
_cell.angle_alpha   90.00
_cell.angle_beta   90.00
_cell.angle_gamma   90.00
#
_symmetry.space_group_name_H-M   'P 1'
#
loop_
_entity.id
_entity.type
_entity.pdbx_description
1 polymer ?
#
loop_
_entity_poly.entity_id
_entity_poly.type
_entity_poly.pdbx_seq_one_letter_code
_entity_poly.pdbx_strand_id
1 'polypeptide(L)'
;MFNYDDNPVIMKDSYTGPNATVSPPLFTYCTDDVTLDIVFPDWSFSGWPEINIKPWEFLLEELKEGNDKVKWTEREPYAYWKENPRVLKTRQDLLKCKATDKVDWNACLYA
;
A
#
# COMPACT_ATOMS: atom_id res chain seq x y z
N MET A 1 13.59 -15.58 -10.44
CA MET A 1 12.18 -15.97 -10.67
C MET A 1 11.29 -14.81 -10.23
N PHE A 2 10.09 -14.62 -10.79
CA PHE A 2 9.13 -13.60 -10.34
C PHE A 2 8.01 -14.27 -9.56
N ASN A 3 7.65 -13.71 -8.41
CA ASN A 3 6.45 -14.06 -7.66
C ASN A 3 5.39 -12.98 -7.87
N TYR A 4 4.15 -13.41 -8.09
CA TYR A 4 3.01 -12.54 -8.38
C TYR A 4 2.04 -12.45 -7.19
N ASP A 5 2.32 -13.16 -6.10
CA ASP A 5 1.51 -13.14 -4.88
C ASP A 5 1.79 -11.92 -3.99
N ASP A 6 0.86 -11.65 -3.08
CA ASP A 6 0.85 -10.49 -2.16
C ASP A 6 1.97 -10.50 -1.11
N ASN A 7 2.50 -11.67 -0.75
CA ASN A 7 3.42 -11.81 0.39
C ASN A 7 4.83 -12.20 -0.07
N PRO A 8 5.89 -11.64 0.56
CA PRO A 8 7.25 -12.14 0.39
C PRO A 8 7.38 -13.53 1.04
N VAL A 9 8.30 -14.36 0.55
CA VAL A 9 8.34 -15.78 0.90
C VAL A 9 9.70 -16.30 1.36
N ILE A 10 10.79 -15.59 1.08
CA ILE A 10 12.15 -16.05 1.37
C ILE A 10 12.57 -15.59 2.75
N MET A 11 12.24 -16.38 3.79
CA MET A 11 12.61 -16.07 5.17
C MET A 11 14.13 -16.05 5.39
N LYS A 12 14.66 -14.97 5.97
CA LYS A 12 16.09 -14.79 6.30
C LYS A 12 16.64 -15.96 7.11
N ASP A 13 15.90 -16.36 8.14
CA ASP A 13 16.35 -17.38 9.10
C ASP A 13 16.69 -18.72 8.43
N SER A 14 15.98 -19.07 7.35
CA SER A 14 16.23 -20.29 6.55
C SER A 14 17.60 -20.31 5.87
N TYR A 15 18.24 -19.14 5.72
CA TYR A 15 19.53 -18.97 5.05
C TYR A 15 20.59 -18.39 6.00
N THR A 16 20.40 -18.54 7.31
CA THR A 16 21.39 -18.18 8.33
C THR A 16 22.00 -19.43 8.97
N GLY A 17 23.32 -19.41 9.21
CA GLY A 17 24.03 -20.47 9.94
C GLY A 17 25.16 -21.17 9.17
N PRO A 18 25.95 -22.01 9.85
CA PRO A 18 27.18 -22.58 9.29
C PRO A 18 26.98 -23.52 8.10
N ASN A 19 25.78 -24.06 7.91
CA ASN A 19 25.41 -24.93 6.79
C ASN A 19 24.34 -24.31 5.88
N ALA A 20 24.12 -23.01 5.97
CA ALA A 20 23.10 -22.33 5.16
C ALA A 20 23.46 -22.38 3.67
N THR A 21 22.45 -22.59 2.84
CA THR A 21 22.58 -22.46 1.38
C THR A 21 22.46 -21.00 0.96
N VAL A 22 22.83 -20.70 -0.29
CA VAL A 22 22.61 -19.37 -0.86
C VAL A 22 21.12 -19.19 -1.16
N SER A 23 20.55 -18.08 -0.72
CA SER A 23 19.16 -17.71 -1.02
C SER A 23 18.92 -17.63 -2.53
N PRO A 24 17.81 -18.20 -3.05
CA PRO A 24 17.45 -18.04 -4.46
C PRO A 24 17.07 -16.59 -4.78
N PRO A 25 17.39 -16.08 -5.98
CA PRO A 25 16.93 -14.76 -6.41
C PRO A 25 15.44 -14.83 -6.79
N LEU A 26 14.59 -14.38 -5.88
CA LEU A 26 13.15 -14.22 -6.09
C LEU A 26 12.80 -12.72 -6.09
N PHE A 27 12.11 -12.30 -7.14
CA PHE A 27 11.63 -10.95 -7.30
C PHE A 27 10.16 -10.86 -6.89
N THR A 28 9.83 -9.91 -6.04
CA THR A 28 8.47 -9.65 -5.49
C THR A 28 8.20 -8.15 -5.52
N TYR A 29 6.93 -7.74 -5.41
CA TYR A 29 6.63 -6.30 -5.35
C TYR A 29 6.83 -5.69 -3.96
N CYS A 30 6.82 -6.51 -2.90
CA CYS A 30 6.98 -6.10 -1.51
C CYS A 30 7.97 -7.03 -0.77
N THR A 31 8.54 -6.52 0.33
CA THR A 31 9.45 -7.27 1.23
C THR A 31 9.36 -6.65 2.63
N ASP A 32 9.89 -7.32 3.64
CA ASP A 32 9.98 -6.82 5.01
C ASP A 32 11.40 -7.02 5.61
N ASP A 33 11.52 -6.79 6.91
CA ASP A 33 12.78 -6.91 7.64
C ASP A 33 13.17 -8.36 7.96
N VAL A 34 12.31 -9.33 7.70
CA VAL A 34 12.55 -10.77 7.93
C VAL A 34 12.64 -11.58 6.63
N THR A 35 12.39 -10.98 5.47
CA THR A 35 12.50 -11.63 4.14
C THR A 35 13.70 -11.16 3.29
N LEU A 36 14.13 -12.02 2.36
CA LEU A 36 15.25 -11.79 1.43
C LEU A 36 14.81 -11.55 -0.02
N ASP A 37 13.50 -11.46 -0.25
CA ASP A 37 12.93 -11.17 -1.55
C ASP A 37 13.43 -9.82 -2.11
N ILE A 38 13.74 -9.81 -3.42
CA ILE A 38 14.27 -8.66 -4.13
C ILE A 38 13.09 -7.84 -4.68
N VAL A 39 12.97 -6.59 -4.23
CA VAL A 39 11.86 -5.72 -4.67
C VAL A 39 11.96 -5.39 -6.15
N PHE A 40 10.84 -5.53 -6.86
CA PHE A 40 10.64 -5.20 -8.26
C PHE A 40 9.34 -4.37 -8.42
N PRO A 41 9.23 -3.45 -9.41
CA PRO A 41 8.01 -2.68 -9.61
C PRO A 41 6.76 -3.57 -9.77
N ASP A 42 5.70 -3.23 -9.06
CA ASP A 42 4.43 -3.96 -9.14
C ASP A 42 3.79 -3.85 -10.54
N TRP A 43 2.97 -4.84 -10.90
CA TRP A 43 2.20 -4.89 -12.14
C TRP A 43 1.28 -3.69 -12.32
N SER A 44 0.76 -3.13 -11.21
CA SER A 44 -0.08 -1.93 -11.22
C SER A 44 0.59 -0.71 -11.82
N PHE A 45 1.92 -0.69 -11.97
CA PHE A 45 2.62 0.37 -12.69
C PHE A 45 2.18 0.48 -14.16
N SER A 46 1.87 -0.65 -14.79
CA SER A 46 1.30 -0.70 -16.14
C SER A 46 -0.22 -0.58 -16.17
N GLY A 47 -0.86 -0.42 -15.01
CA GLY A 47 -2.31 -0.30 -14.84
C GLY A 47 -2.99 -1.61 -14.48
N TRP A 48 -4.21 -1.49 -13.96
CA TRP A 48 -5.08 -2.61 -13.58
C TRP A 48 -6.56 -2.23 -13.84
N PRO A 49 -7.04 -2.42 -15.08
CA PRO A 49 -8.38 -1.98 -15.50
C PRO A 49 -9.53 -2.57 -14.68
N GLU A 50 -9.40 -3.83 -14.26
CA GLU A 50 -10.41 -4.58 -13.49
C GLU A 50 -10.75 -3.92 -12.15
N ILE A 51 -9.80 -3.17 -11.58
CA ILE A 51 -9.98 -2.41 -10.34
C ILE A 51 -9.77 -0.90 -10.53
N ASN A 52 -9.88 -0.43 -11.78
CA ASN A 52 -9.83 0.98 -12.16
C ASN A 52 -8.53 1.71 -11.74
N ILE A 53 -7.39 1.02 -11.84
CA ILE A 53 -6.06 1.64 -11.70
C ILE A 53 -5.54 1.93 -13.11
N LYS A 54 -5.23 3.20 -13.39
CA LYS A 54 -4.61 3.61 -14.65
C LYS A 54 -3.11 3.29 -14.64
N PRO A 55 -2.47 3.11 -15.82
CA PRO A 55 -1.02 3.09 -15.90
C PRO A 55 -0.42 4.33 -15.21
N TRP A 56 0.72 4.13 -14.54
CA TRP A 56 1.30 5.14 -13.66
C TRP A 56 1.57 6.48 -14.34
N GLU A 57 2.01 6.46 -15.61
CA GLU A 57 2.30 7.67 -16.39
C GLU A 57 1.07 8.60 -16.49
N PHE A 58 -0.10 8.05 -16.83
CA PHE A 58 -1.34 8.82 -16.92
C PHE A 58 -1.88 9.21 -15.54
N LEU A 59 -1.80 8.29 -14.56
CA LEU A 59 -2.25 8.59 -13.20
C LEU A 59 -1.44 9.74 -12.58
N LEU A 60 -0.13 9.79 -12.82
CA LEU A 60 0.76 10.83 -12.31
C LEU A 60 0.39 12.21 -12.84
N GLU A 61 0.03 12.34 -14.12
CA GLU A 61 -0.44 13.61 -14.70
C GLU A 61 -1.74 14.07 -14.05
N GLU A 62 -2.72 13.18 -13.92
CA GLU A 62 -4.00 13.49 -13.26
C GLU A 62 -3.83 13.87 -11.78
N LEU A 63 -2.89 13.24 -11.08
CA LEU A 63 -2.56 13.58 -9.69
C LEU A 63 -1.92 14.96 -9.59
N LYS A 64 -1.05 15.35 -10.53
CA LYS A 64 -0.47 16.70 -10.57
C LYS A 64 -1.54 17.75 -10.84
N GLU A 65 -2.38 17.53 -11.85
CA GLU A 65 -3.52 18.42 -12.15
C GLU A 65 -4.48 18.53 -10.95
N GLY A 66 -4.74 17.43 -10.26
CA GLY A 66 -5.54 17.40 -9.04
C GLY A 66 -4.90 18.20 -7.91
N ASN A 67 -3.58 18.07 -7.74
CA ASN A 67 -2.81 18.76 -6.71
C ASN A 67 -2.76 20.29 -6.93
N ASP A 68 -2.73 20.73 -8.19
CA ASP A 68 -2.64 22.15 -8.55
C ASP A 68 -3.97 22.91 -8.38
N LYS A 69 -5.10 22.19 -8.23
CA LYS A 69 -6.43 22.79 -8.03
C LYS A 69 -6.58 23.49 -6.68
N VAL A 70 -5.89 23.01 -5.64
CA VAL A 70 -6.04 23.54 -4.26
C VAL A 70 -4.68 23.61 -3.58
N LYS A 71 -4.30 24.80 -3.14
CA LYS A 71 -3.05 25.02 -2.40
C LYS A 71 -3.09 24.29 -1.07
N TRP A 72 -1.93 23.88 -0.58
CA TRP A 72 -1.82 23.17 0.71
C TRP A 72 -2.56 23.86 1.85
N THR A 73 -2.40 25.18 2.01
CA THR A 73 -3.03 25.98 3.07
C THR A 73 -4.54 26.13 2.93
N GLU A 74 -5.10 25.82 1.77
CA GLU A 74 -6.52 25.91 1.45
C GLU A 74 -7.21 24.53 1.52
N ARG A 75 -6.46 23.45 1.79
CA ARG A 75 -7.03 22.11 1.94
C ARG A 75 -7.80 22.02 3.25
N GLU A 76 -8.92 21.31 3.20
CA GLU A 76 -9.69 20.98 4.40
C GLU A 76 -8.79 20.27 5.43
N PRO A 77 -8.79 20.71 6.70
CA PRO A 77 -7.91 20.16 7.74
C PRO A 77 -8.45 18.83 8.30
N TYR A 78 -9.01 17.99 7.43
CA TYR A 78 -9.55 16.68 7.76
C TYR A 78 -8.68 15.59 7.15
N ALA A 79 -8.34 14.59 7.96
CA ALA A 79 -7.81 13.34 7.43
C ALA A 79 -8.89 12.67 6.57
N TYR A 80 -8.50 12.05 5.46
CA TYR A 80 -9.42 11.33 4.58
C TYR A 80 -8.94 9.89 4.37
N TRP A 81 -9.84 8.93 4.48
CA TRP A 81 -9.53 7.53 4.24
C TRP A 81 -10.76 6.76 3.73
N LYS A 82 -10.58 6.01 2.63
CA LYS A 82 -11.61 5.15 2.05
C LYS A 82 -10.99 3.81 1.66
N GLU A 83 -11.50 2.70 2.19
CA GLU A 83 -10.85 1.40 2.01
C GLU A 83 -11.79 0.20 2.15
N ASN A 84 -11.27 -1.01 1.90
CA ASN A 84 -11.88 -2.26 2.36
C ASN A 84 -11.35 -2.65 3.77
N PRO A 85 -12.20 -2.59 4.82
CA PRO A 85 -11.76 -2.87 6.20
C PRO A 85 -11.64 -4.36 6.53
N ARG A 86 -12.00 -5.27 5.61
CA ARG A 86 -11.91 -6.71 5.83
C ARG A 86 -10.48 -7.26 5.72
N VAL A 87 -9.55 -6.44 5.23
CA VAL A 87 -8.17 -6.86 4.93
C VAL A 87 -7.33 -7.02 6.21
N LEU A 88 -7.42 -6.08 7.15
CA LEU A 88 -6.61 -6.09 8.38
C LEU A 88 -7.39 -5.56 9.59
N LYS A 89 -7.05 -6.05 10.78
CA LYS A 89 -7.70 -5.61 12.02
C LYS A 89 -7.47 -4.12 12.30
N THR A 90 -6.28 -3.62 12.02
CA THR A 90 -5.90 -2.21 12.19
C THR A 90 -6.79 -1.26 11.38
N ARG A 91 -7.23 -1.69 10.18
CA ARG A 91 -8.20 -0.96 9.34
C ARG A 91 -9.57 -0.86 10.00
N GLN A 92 -10.03 -1.95 10.62
CA GLN A 92 -11.27 -1.91 11.42
C GLN A 92 -11.15 -1.00 12.63
N ASP A 93 -9.97 -0.99 13.28
CA ASP A 93 -9.71 -0.12 14.42
C ASP A 93 -9.69 1.36 14.01
N LEU A 94 -9.17 1.69 12.82
CA LEU A 94 -9.24 3.05 12.27
C LEU A 94 -10.70 3.52 12.14
N LEU A 95 -11.60 2.67 11.67
CA LEU A 95 -13.02 3.00 11.53
C LEU A 95 -13.75 3.27 12.86
N LYS A 96 -13.17 2.92 14.01
CA LYS A 96 -13.70 3.32 15.33
C LYS A 96 -13.58 4.83 15.56
N CYS A 97 -12.72 5.51 14.80
CA CYS A 97 -12.53 6.96 14.84
C CYS A 97 -13.48 7.71 13.88
N LYS A 98 -14.58 7.07 13.44
CA LYS A 98 -15.61 7.78 12.68
C LYS A 98 -16.26 8.86 13.55
N ALA A 99 -16.53 10.02 12.94
CA ALA A 99 -17.27 11.08 13.60
C ALA A 99 -18.66 10.58 14.05
N THR A 100 -19.07 11.03 15.22
CA THR A 100 -20.41 10.82 15.80
C THR A 100 -20.97 12.17 16.21
N ASP A 101 -22.26 12.24 16.53
CA ASP A 101 -22.89 13.49 17.03
C ASP A 101 -22.20 14.07 18.28
N LYS A 102 -21.38 13.28 18.98
CA LYS A 102 -20.71 13.66 20.22
C LYS A 102 -19.21 13.95 20.06
N VAL A 103 -18.57 13.41 19.03
CA VAL A 103 -17.11 13.45 18.85
C VAL A 103 -16.78 13.55 17.37
N ASP A 104 -16.05 14.60 17.00
CA ASP A 104 -15.41 14.75 15.69
C ASP A 104 -13.89 14.55 15.85
N TRP A 105 -13.33 13.63 15.07
CA TRP A 105 -11.90 13.29 15.06
C TRP A 105 -11.13 14.08 14.00
N ASN A 106 -11.76 15.04 13.33
CA ASN A 106 -11.24 15.69 12.12
C ASN A 106 -10.84 14.66 11.06
N ALA A 107 -11.64 13.60 10.89
CA ALA A 107 -11.35 12.48 10.00
C ALA A 107 -12.61 11.99 9.26
N CYS A 108 -12.53 11.98 7.94
CA CYS A 108 -13.53 11.46 7.02
C CYS A 108 -13.18 10.02 6.64
N LEU A 109 -13.76 9.05 7.35
CA LEU A 109 -13.44 7.61 7.20
C LEU A 109 -14.59 6.84 6.53
N TYR A 110 -14.28 6.10 5.47
CA TYR A 110 -15.24 5.34 4.66
C TYR A 110 -14.78 3.89 4.48
N ALA A 111 -15.76 2.98 4.47
CA ALA A 111 -15.58 1.54 4.29
C ALA A 111 -16.23 1.09 2.96
#